data_AF-A0A933Y7J7-F1
#
_entry.id   AF-A0A933Y7J7-F1
#
_cell.length_a   1.000
_cell.length_b   1.000
_cell.length_c   1.000
_cell.angle_alpha   90.00
_cell.angle_beta   90.00
_cell.angle_gamma   90.00
#
_symmetry.space_group_name_H-M   'P 1'
#
loop_
_entity.id
_entity.type
_entity.pdbx_description
1 polymer ?
#
loop_
_entity_poly.entity_id
_entity_poly.type
_entity_poly.pdbx_seq_one_letter_code
_entity_poly.pdbx_strand_id
1 'polypeptide(L)'
;MTRLPSLSERGDCRFPSPETALQEPNGLLAIGGNLSTDCLLQAYRQGIFPWYSAGEPIMWWSPDPRAVLFPARLKISRSLARTISRQDYTVTLDQAFADVVRQCAQPRSDNHGTWITAEMQAAYLRLHHAGHAHSAEAWWNGELVGGLYGVAIGQVFFGESMFHRRNDASKVALAHLVTRLQDCGYQLIDCQVTTAHLLSLGAEEIPRHQFCQLLSRCCAATPAHQPWAGASHPAIQP
;
A
#
# COMPACT_ATOMS: atom_id res chain seq x y z
N MET A 1 -19.57 5.86 -25.70
CA MET A 1 -18.38 6.36 -24.99
C MET A 1 -18.82 6.82 -23.61
N THR A 2 -18.55 6.02 -22.57
CA THR A 2 -18.83 6.44 -21.18
C THR A 2 -17.82 7.54 -20.83
N ARG A 3 -18.30 8.76 -20.54
CA ARG A 3 -17.44 9.86 -20.14
C ARG A 3 -17.03 9.66 -18.68
N LEU A 4 -15.74 9.50 -18.41
CA LEU A 4 -15.23 9.39 -17.05
C LEU A 4 -15.47 10.70 -16.28
N PRO A 5 -15.92 10.64 -15.01
CA PRO A 5 -15.98 11.80 -14.14
C PRO A 5 -14.61 12.48 -14.00
N SER A 6 -14.60 13.81 -14.06
CA SER A 6 -13.42 14.63 -13.76
C SER A 6 -13.55 15.23 -12.37
N LEU A 7 -12.53 15.08 -11.54
CA LEU A 7 -12.50 15.58 -10.17
C LEU A 7 -11.90 17.00 -10.11
N SER A 8 -12.36 17.79 -9.14
CA SER A 8 -11.87 19.15 -8.91
C SER A 8 -10.43 19.15 -8.37
N GLU A 9 -9.56 19.93 -8.98
CA GLU A 9 -8.18 20.15 -8.50
C GLU A 9 -8.15 20.94 -7.17
N ARG A 10 -9.22 21.67 -6.85
CA ARG A 10 -9.34 22.51 -5.64
C ARG A 10 -10.31 21.91 -4.63
N GLY A 11 -9.91 21.86 -3.36
CA GLY A 11 -10.74 21.40 -2.25
C GLY A 11 -10.85 19.87 -2.14
N ASP A 12 -11.90 19.42 -1.45
CA ASP A 12 -12.14 18.00 -1.16
C ASP A 12 -12.51 17.20 -2.42
N CYS A 13 -11.88 16.05 -2.61
CA CYS A 13 -12.15 15.14 -3.73
C CYS A 13 -13.43 14.32 -3.51
N ARG A 14 -14.54 14.72 -4.13
CA ARG A 14 -15.77 13.91 -4.12
C ARG A 14 -15.70 12.80 -5.17
N PHE A 15 -15.42 11.59 -4.74
CA PHE A 15 -15.38 10.42 -5.61
C PHE A 15 -16.78 9.92 -5.98
N PRO A 16 -16.99 9.44 -7.22
CA PRO A 16 -18.16 8.64 -7.56
C PRO A 16 -18.12 7.29 -6.85
N SER A 17 -19.26 6.60 -6.80
CA SER A 17 -19.34 5.26 -6.22
C SER A 17 -18.37 4.29 -6.94
N PRO A 18 -17.58 3.48 -6.21
CA PRO A 18 -16.73 2.44 -6.82
C PRO A 18 -17.48 1.51 -7.78
N GLU A 19 -18.79 1.31 -7.56
CA GLU A 19 -19.63 0.46 -8.42
C GLU A 19 -19.82 1.00 -9.83
N THR A 20 -19.52 2.28 -10.08
CA THR A 20 -19.59 2.88 -11.42
C THR A 20 -18.28 2.79 -12.19
N ALA A 21 -17.24 2.16 -11.64
CA ALA A 21 -15.97 2.01 -12.34
C ALA A 21 -16.13 1.16 -13.61
N LEU A 22 -15.32 1.46 -14.62
CA LEU A 22 -15.32 0.74 -15.88
C LEU A 22 -14.92 -0.73 -15.69
N GLN A 23 -15.47 -1.61 -16.53
CA GLN A 23 -15.02 -3.01 -16.65
C GLN A 23 -13.74 -3.11 -17.47
N GLU A 24 -13.57 -2.24 -18.47
CA GLU A 24 -12.37 -2.16 -19.30
C GLU A 24 -12.05 -0.67 -19.59
N PRO A 25 -10.86 -0.18 -19.20
CA PRO A 25 -9.87 -0.85 -18.34
C PRO A 25 -10.41 -1.09 -16.93
N ASN A 26 -10.15 -2.28 -16.38
CA ASN A 26 -10.78 -2.74 -15.13
C ASN A 26 -10.51 -1.78 -13.97
N GLY A 27 -11.59 -1.20 -13.45
CA GLY A 27 -11.58 -0.37 -12.25
C GLY A 27 -11.35 1.10 -12.49
N LEU A 28 -11.10 1.58 -13.72
CA LEU A 28 -10.94 3.00 -13.96
C LEU A 28 -12.22 3.76 -13.61
N LEU A 29 -12.12 4.69 -12.67
CA LEU A 29 -13.28 5.31 -12.02
C LEU A 29 -13.39 6.80 -12.30
N ALA A 30 -12.30 7.54 -12.22
CA ALA A 30 -12.29 8.99 -12.39
C ALA A 30 -10.90 9.50 -12.82
N ILE A 31 -10.87 10.72 -13.34
CA ILE A 31 -9.64 11.43 -13.74
C ILE A 31 -9.54 12.80 -13.06
N GLY A 32 -8.33 13.34 -12.93
CA GLY A 32 -8.07 14.65 -12.31
C GLY A 32 -8.11 14.62 -10.78
N GLY A 33 -8.37 15.77 -10.16
CA GLY A 33 -8.31 15.94 -8.71
C GLY A 33 -6.94 16.39 -8.23
N ASN A 34 -6.56 16.01 -7.01
CA ASN A 34 -5.26 16.32 -6.42
C ASN A 34 -4.80 15.18 -5.50
N LEU A 35 -3.53 15.21 -5.06
CA LEU A 35 -2.97 14.23 -4.13
C LEU A 35 -2.79 14.82 -2.72
N SER A 36 -3.74 15.64 -2.27
CA SER A 36 -3.76 16.09 -0.87
C SER A 36 -4.01 14.90 0.07
N THR A 37 -3.56 15.03 1.31
CA THR A 37 -3.76 14.02 2.36
C THR A 37 -5.24 13.64 2.49
N ASP A 38 -6.13 14.62 2.56
CA ASP A 38 -7.57 14.38 2.73
C ASP A 38 -8.19 13.67 1.52
N CYS A 39 -7.81 14.08 0.30
CA CYS A 39 -8.26 13.44 -0.94
C CYS A 39 -7.85 11.96 -0.98
N LEU A 40 -6.59 11.66 -0.66
CA LEU A 40 -6.08 10.29 -0.64
C LEU A 40 -6.77 9.44 0.42
N LEU A 41 -6.89 9.93 1.65
CA LEU A 41 -7.57 9.21 2.73
C LEU A 41 -9.05 8.96 2.39
N GLN A 42 -9.71 9.92 1.74
CA GLN A 42 -11.08 9.75 1.26
C GLN A 42 -11.18 8.70 0.14
N ALA A 43 -10.20 8.64 -0.76
CA ALA A 43 -10.12 7.61 -1.79
C ALA A 43 -9.96 6.22 -1.16
N TYR A 44 -8.95 6.03 -0.30
CA TYR A 44 -8.68 4.74 0.35
C TYR A 44 -9.85 4.20 1.16
N ARG A 45 -10.54 5.07 1.92
CA ARG A 45 -11.75 4.68 2.68
C ARG A 45 -12.88 4.15 1.80
N GLN A 46 -12.92 4.56 0.54
CA GLN A 46 -13.89 4.11 -0.46
C GLN A 46 -13.35 2.95 -1.31
N GLY A 47 -12.12 2.48 -1.07
CA GLY A 47 -11.49 1.44 -1.87
C GLY A 47 -10.93 1.95 -3.20
N ILE A 48 -10.60 3.24 -3.27
CA ILE A 48 -10.09 3.89 -4.48
C ILE A 48 -8.61 4.23 -4.26
N PHE A 49 -7.78 4.03 -5.28
CA PHE A 49 -6.36 4.41 -5.24
C PHE A 49 -5.93 5.13 -6.51
N PRO A 50 -4.95 6.06 -6.43
CA PRO A 50 -4.39 6.72 -7.59
C PRO A 50 -3.38 5.80 -8.30
N TRP A 51 -3.45 5.72 -9.62
CA TRP A 51 -2.46 4.98 -10.40
C TRP A 51 -2.35 5.56 -11.81
N TYR A 52 -1.22 6.18 -12.14
CA TYR A 52 -0.98 6.86 -13.42
C TYR A 52 0.51 6.98 -13.69
N SER A 53 0.87 7.21 -14.95
CA SER A 53 2.25 7.39 -15.41
C SER A 53 2.65 8.86 -15.47
N ALA A 54 3.95 9.14 -15.52
CA ALA A 54 4.44 10.49 -15.72
C ALA A 54 3.89 11.08 -17.05
N GLY A 55 3.27 12.26 -16.96
CA GLY A 55 2.65 12.95 -18.09
C GLY A 55 1.17 12.60 -18.31
N GLU A 56 0.64 11.60 -17.61
CA GLU A 56 -0.80 11.32 -17.58
C GLU A 56 -1.47 12.17 -16.49
N PRO A 57 -2.78 12.50 -16.65
CA PRO A 57 -3.54 13.06 -15.54
C PRO A 57 -3.64 12.04 -14.40
N ILE A 58 -3.92 12.52 -13.18
CA ILE A 58 -4.24 11.62 -12.06
C ILE A 58 -5.43 10.75 -12.47
N MET A 59 -5.28 9.43 -12.34
CA MET A 59 -6.33 8.45 -12.59
C MET A 59 -6.61 7.66 -11.32
N TRP A 60 -7.89 7.43 -11.05
CA TRP A 60 -8.37 6.78 -9.83
C TRP A 60 -9.05 5.46 -10.15
N TRP A 61 -8.73 4.43 -9.37
CA TRP A 61 -9.07 3.05 -9.70
C TRP A 61 -9.76 2.32 -8.55
N SER A 62 -10.71 1.44 -8.89
CA SER A 62 -11.34 0.48 -8.00
C SER A 62 -11.72 -0.80 -8.76
N PRO A 63 -10.76 -1.71 -9.01
CA PRO A 63 -10.97 -2.92 -9.80
C PRO A 63 -11.96 -3.90 -9.18
N ASP A 64 -12.53 -4.75 -10.04
CA ASP A 64 -13.35 -5.91 -9.67
C ASP A 64 -12.89 -7.14 -10.48
N PRO A 65 -12.41 -8.23 -9.83
CA PRO A 65 -12.25 -8.40 -8.38
C PRO A 65 -11.12 -7.54 -7.78
N ARG A 66 -11.10 -7.46 -6.45
CA ARG A 66 -10.06 -6.81 -5.64
C ARG A 66 -9.16 -7.86 -5.00
N ALA A 67 -7.84 -7.71 -5.13
CA ALA A 67 -6.87 -8.56 -4.45
C ALA A 67 -6.69 -8.12 -2.99
N VAL A 68 -6.80 -9.07 -2.06
CA VAL A 68 -6.65 -8.82 -0.62
C VAL A 68 -5.82 -9.92 0.05
N LEU A 69 -5.20 -9.60 1.18
CA LEU A 69 -4.56 -10.56 2.07
C LEU A 69 -5.15 -10.40 3.48
N PHE A 70 -5.75 -11.46 3.99
CA PHE A 70 -6.11 -11.53 5.40
C PHE A 70 -4.86 -11.87 6.21
N PRO A 71 -4.47 -11.11 7.24
CA PRO A 71 -3.23 -11.37 7.99
C PRO A 71 -3.10 -12.83 8.47
N ALA A 72 -4.20 -13.41 8.98
CA ALA A 72 -4.25 -14.80 9.43
C ALA A 72 -4.10 -15.86 8.31
N ARG A 73 -4.16 -15.45 7.03
CA ARG A 73 -4.02 -16.33 5.86
C ARG A 73 -2.66 -16.21 5.18
N LEU A 74 -1.72 -15.45 5.75
CA LEU A 74 -0.36 -15.37 5.21
C LEU A 74 0.27 -16.75 5.09
N LYS A 75 0.76 -17.07 3.90
CA LYS A 75 1.47 -18.31 3.61
C LYS A 75 2.97 -18.05 3.64
N ILE A 76 3.64 -18.65 4.61
CA ILE A 76 5.11 -18.69 4.67
C ILE A 76 5.59 -20.01 4.08
N SER A 77 6.32 -19.95 2.97
CA SER A 77 6.94 -21.14 2.38
C SER A 77 8.03 -21.70 3.31
N ARG A 78 8.35 -22.99 3.17
CA ARG A 78 9.43 -23.62 3.96
C ARG A 78 10.78 -22.92 3.77
N SER A 79 11.07 -22.44 2.56
CA SER A 79 12.31 -21.70 2.28
C SER A 79 12.31 -20.34 2.97
N LEU A 80 11.21 -19.60 2.92
CA LEU A 80 11.08 -18.31 3.60
C LEU A 80 11.14 -18.46 5.12
N ALA A 81 10.49 -19.48 5.70
CA ALA A 81 10.58 -19.78 7.13
C ALA A 81 12.04 -20.00 7.56
N ARG A 82 12.82 -20.73 6.76
CA ARG A 82 14.25 -20.93 7.00
C ARG A 82 15.06 -19.64 6.85
N THR A 83 14.71 -18.77 5.89
CA THR A 83 15.36 -17.46 5.76
C THR A 83 15.08 -16.60 7.00
N ILE A 84 13.84 -16.55 7.49
CA ILE A 84 13.45 -15.82 8.69
C ILE A 84 14.17 -16.38 9.94
N SER A 85 14.22 -17.70 10.10
CA SER A 85 14.82 -18.34 11.27
C SER A 85 16.33 -18.12 11.41
N ARG A 86 17.03 -17.78 10.31
CA ARG A 86 18.45 -17.45 10.34
C ARG A 86 18.75 -16.09 10.97
N GLN A 87 17.74 -15.21 11.06
CA GLN A 87 17.87 -13.84 11.61
C GLN A 87 18.97 -13.00 10.94
N ASP A 88 19.22 -13.35 9.68
CA ASP A 88 20.17 -12.68 8.79
C ASP A 88 19.74 -11.24 8.43
N TYR A 89 18.43 -10.97 8.53
CA TYR A 89 17.84 -9.66 8.28
C TYR A 89 17.39 -9.02 9.60
N THR A 90 17.71 -7.75 9.77
CA THR A 90 17.05 -6.91 10.79
C THR A 90 15.83 -6.27 10.16
N VAL A 91 14.66 -6.37 10.81
CA VAL A 91 13.44 -5.71 10.34
C VAL A 91 13.10 -4.53 11.24
N THR A 92 12.84 -3.38 10.63
CA THR A 92 12.37 -2.18 11.33
C THR A 92 11.07 -1.68 10.71
N LEU A 93 10.40 -0.77 11.42
CA LEU A 93 9.21 -0.08 10.94
C LEU A 93 9.45 1.43 11.02
N ASP A 94 9.01 2.17 10.01
CA ASP A 94 9.07 3.64 9.91
C ASP A 94 10.45 4.28 10.13
N GLN A 95 11.56 3.52 10.02
CA GLN A 95 12.90 4.10 10.20
C GLN A 95 13.45 4.74 8.94
N ALA A 96 12.97 4.33 7.75
CA ALA A 96 13.49 4.81 6.47
C ALA A 96 12.40 4.91 5.38
N PHE A 97 11.22 5.45 5.74
CA PHE A 97 10.06 5.54 4.83
C PHE A 97 10.41 6.18 3.47
N ALA A 98 11.09 7.33 3.49
CA ALA A 98 11.50 8.03 2.27
C ALA A 98 12.41 7.18 1.38
N ASP A 99 13.30 6.41 1.99
CA ASP A 99 14.21 5.53 1.26
C ASP A 99 13.47 4.34 0.67
N VAL A 100 12.52 3.75 1.40
CA VAL A 100 11.67 2.66 0.89
C VAL A 100 10.88 3.14 -0.33
N VAL A 101 10.21 4.30 -0.25
CA VAL A 101 9.45 4.87 -1.37
C VAL A 101 10.36 5.13 -2.58
N ARG A 102 11.53 5.73 -2.35
CA ARG A 102 12.52 6.01 -3.40
C ARG A 102 13.03 4.74 -4.07
N GLN A 103 13.25 3.67 -3.31
CA GLN A 103 13.67 2.38 -3.84
C GLN A 103 12.55 1.69 -4.63
N CYS A 104 11.31 1.77 -4.17
CA CYS A 104 10.13 1.31 -4.91
C CYS A 104 9.93 2.06 -6.24
N ALA A 105 10.35 3.33 -6.30
CA ALA A 105 10.23 4.15 -7.50
C ALA A 105 11.30 3.87 -8.57
N GLN A 106 12.36 3.11 -8.24
CA GLN A 106 13.40 2.78 -9.22
C GLN A 106 12.85 1.91 -10.35
N PRO A 107 13.32 2.11 -11.60
CA PRO A 107 12.91 1.28 -12.73
C PRO A 107 13.12 -0.20 -12.42
N ARG A 108 12.14 -1.02 -12.78
CA ARG A 108 12.28 -2.48 -12.72
C ARG A 108 13.03 -2.95 -13.98
N SER A 109 13.53 -4.19 -13.93
CA SER A 109 14.39 -4.79 -14.96
C SER A 109 13.79 -4.82 -16.38
N ASP A 110 12.49 -4.56 -16.51
CA ASP A 110 11.74 -4.44 -17.77
C ASP A 110 11.73 -3.02 -18.35
N ASN A 111 12.44 -2.05 -17.76
CA ASN A 111 12.72 -0.71 -18.29
C ASN A 111 11.48 0.18 -18.58
N HIS A 112 10.29 -0.25 -18.17
CA HIS A 112 9.13 0.61 -18.08
C HIS A 112 9.20 1.33 -16.74
N GLY A 113 9.23 2.67 -16.76
CA GLY A 113 9.27 3.48 -15.55
C GLY A 113 8.17 3.09 -14.56
N THR A 114 8.36 3.43 -13.28
CA THR A 114 7.34 3.15 -12.26
C THR A 114 6.26 4.23 -12.28
N TRP A 115 5.05 3.87 -11.86
CA TRP A 115 3.96 4.82 -11.60
C TRP A 115 4.24 5.75 -10.40
N ILE A 116 5.34 5.51 -9.66
CA ILE A 116 5.72 6.25 -8.46
C ILE A 116 6.52 7.49 -8.87
N THR A 117 5.83 8.41 -9.52
CA THR A 117 6.35 9.72 -9.95
C THR A 117 6.80 10.56 -8.76
N ALA A 118 7.57 11.63 -9.00
CA ALA A 118 7.98 12.56 -7.94
C ALA A 118 6.78 13.14 -7.16
N GLU A 119 5.65 13.35 -7.84
CA GLU A 119 4.41 13.82 -7.22
C GLU A 119 3.83 12.79 -6.25
N MET A 120 3.78 11.52 -6.66
CA MET A 120 3.34 10.40 -5.82
C MET A 120 4.26 10.22 -4.61
N GLN A 121 5.58 10.28 -4.80
CA GLN A 121 6.54 10.20 -3.70
C GLN A 121 6.29 11.31 -2.66
N ALA A 122 6.12 12.55 -3.12
CA ALA A 122 5.80 13.67 -2.25
C ALA A 122 4.45 13.48 -1.52
N ALA A 123 3.45 12.90 -2.18
CA ALA A 123 2.15 12.62 -1.58
C ALA A 123 2.21 11.58 -0.46
N TYR A 124 2.91 10.46 -0.65
CA TYR A 124 3.08 9.46 0.41
C TYR A 124 3.97 9.95 1.54
N LEU A 125 4.98 10.79 1.26
CA LEU A 125 5.75 11.46 2.32
C LEU A 125 4.86 12.35 3.18
N ARG A 126 3.95 13.13 2.59
CA ARG A 126 2.97 13.91 3.35
C ARG A 126 2.05 13.02 4.19
N LEU A 127 1.57 11.90 3.65
CA LEU A 127 0.78 10.92 4.40
C LEU A 127 1.58 10.32 5.56
N HIS A 128 2.86 10.03 5.37
CA HIS A 128 3.73 9.52 6.42
C HIS A 128 3.92 10.54 7.54
N HIS A 129 4.20 11.80 7.19
CA HIS A 129 4.29 12.89 8.18
C HIS A 129 2.97 13.14 8.93
N ALA A 130 1.83 12.88 8.27
CA ALA A 130 0.52 12.93 8.90
C ALA A 130 0.18 11.68 9.74
N GLY A 131 1.07 10.67 9.81
CA GLY A 131 0.87 9.44 10.58
C GLY A 131 -0.08 8.43 9.93
N HIS A 132 -0.22 8.49 8.60
CA HIS A 132 -1.11 7.60 7.84
C HIS A 132 -0.40 6.63 6.92
N ALA A 133 0.79 6.97 6.41
CA ALA A 133 1.58 6.06 5.59
C ALA A 133 2.76 5.52 6.39
N HIS A 134 3.04 4.24 6.22
CA HIS A 134 4.03 3.53 7.01
C HIS A 134 4.85 2.56 6.18
N SER A 135 6.05 2.25 6.65
CA SER A 135 6.98 1.34 6.00
C SER A 135 7.43 0.21 6.92
N ALA A 136 7.86 -0.88 6.28
CA ALA A 136 8.63 -1.95 6.89
C ALA A 136 9.92 -2.13 6.10
N GLU A 137 11.05 -2.13 6.79
CA GLU A 137 12.39 -2.18 6.20
C GLU A 137 13.07 -3.49 6.53
N ALA A 138 13.78 -4.08 5.57
CA ALA A 138 14.68 -5.21 5.78
C ALA A 138 16.13 -4.77 5.55
N TRP A 139 16.94 -4.88 6.59
CA TRP A 139 18.34 -4.52 6.62
C TRP A 139 19.23 -5.75 6.62
N TRP A 140 20.33 -5.70 5.88
CA TRP A 140 21.39 -6.69 5.93
C TRP A 140 22.73 -5.97 6.13
N ASN A 141 23.49 -6.31 7.17
CA ASN A 141 24.77 -5.66 7.51
C ASN A 141 24.67 -4.11 7.55
N GLY A 142 23.54 -3.57 8.04
CA GLY A 142 23.30 -2.12 8.12
C GLY A 142 22.83 -1.47 6.82
N GLU A 143 22.71 -2.22 5.72
CA GLU A 143 22.21 -1.70 4.44
C GLU A 143 20.74 -2.04 4.23
N LEU A 144 19.95 -1.07 3.74
CA LEU A 144 18.56 -1.27 3.36
C LEU A 144 18.47 -2.10 2.06
N VAL A 145 18.12 -3.37 2.19
CA VAL A 145 18.11 -4.34 1.07
C VAL A 145 16.73 -4.82 0.67
N GLY A 146 15.68 -4.34 1.33
CA GLY A 146 14.31 -4.56 0.92
C GLY A 146 13.34 -3.82 1.81
N GLY A 147 12.08 -3.77 1.41
CA GLY A 147 11.05 -3.14 2.19
C GLY A 147 9.77 -2.94 1.40
N LEU A 148 8.76 -2.43 2.09
CA LEU A 148 7.48 -2.08 1.52
C LEU A 148 6.88 -0.90 2.28
N TYR A 149 5.95 -0.21 1.65
CA TYR A 149 5.18 0.85 2.28
C TYR A 149 3.70 0.73 1.97
N GLY A 150 2.88 1.36 2.78
CA GLY A 150 1.44 1.37 2.63
C GLY A 150 0.76 2.44 3.47
N VAL A 151 -0.56 2.53 3.36
CA VAL A 151 -1.41 3.46 4.13
C VAL A 151 -2.20 2.67 5.17
N ALA A 152 -2.29 3.17 6.40
CA ALA A 152 -3.05 2.55 7.48
C ALA A 152 -4.28 3.38 7.84
N ILE A 153 -5.46 2.77 7.76
CA ILE A 153 -6.72 3.41 8.14
C ILE A 153 -7.56 2.41 8.92
N GLY A 154 -7.81 2.72 10.20
CA GLY A 154 -8.47 1.79 11.11
C GLY A 154 -7.72 0.46 11.15
N GLN A 155 -8.42 -0.65 10.93
CA GLN A 155 -7.88 -2.01 10.91
C GLN A 155 -7.50 -2.50 9.49
N VAL A 156 -7.28 -1.60 8.54
CA VAL A 156 -6.89 -1.90 7.15
C VAL A 156 -5.52 -1.31 6.84
N PHE A 157 -4.66 -2.12 6.23
CA PHE A 157 -3.39 -1.66 5.66
C PHE A 157 -3.42 -1.78 4.13
N PHE A 158 -3.33 -0.66 3.43
CA PHE A 158 -3.30 -0.60 1.97
C PHE A 158 -1.85 -0.68 1.51
N GLY A 159 -1.41 -1.86 1.06
CA GLY A 159 -0.03 -2.07 0.64
C GLY A 159 0.22 -1.44 -0.73
N GLU A 160 1.16 -0.50 -0.85
CA GLU A 160 1.33 0.27 -2.09
C GLU A 160 2.38 -0.35 -3.02
N SER A 161 3.59 -0.55 -2.50
CA SER A 161 4.66 -1.16 -3.28
C SER A 161 5.71 -1.75 -2.36
N MET A 162 6.53 -2.62 -2.95
CA MET A 162 7.66 -3.26 -2.30
C MET A 162 8.85 -3.33 -3.25
N PHE A 163 10.05 -3.39 -2.68
CA PHE A 163 11.30 -3.59 -3.41
C PHE A 163 12.19 -4.57 -2.66
N HIS A 164 13.13 -5.17 -3.38
CA HIS A 164 14.22 -5.93 -2.80
C HIS A 164 15.47 -5.81 -3.66
N ARG A 165 16.62 -5.86 -3.00
CA ARG A 165 17.97 -5.94 -3.60
C ARG A 165 18.70 -7.22 -3.18
N ARG A 166 18.09 -8.00 -2.28
CA ARG A 166 18.57 -9.29 -1.82
C ARG A 166 17.43 -10.29 -1.78
N ASN A 167 17.74 -11.57 -2.01
CA ASN A 167 16.76 -12.64 -2.04
C ASN A 167 15.91 -12.66 -0.77
N ASP A 168 14.59 -12.72 -0.95
CA ASP A 168 13.58 -12.77 0.11
C ASP A 168 13.48 -11.52 1.01
N ALA A 169 14.29 -10.47 0.82
CA ALA A 169 14.28 -9.31 1.74
C ALA A 169 12.89 -8.65 1.86
N SER A 170 12.18 -8.42 0.75
CA SER A 170 10.81 -7.88 0.78
C SER A 170 9.80 -8.84 1.42
N LYS A 171 9.98 -10.16 1.25
CA LYS A 171 9.10 -11.18 1.83
C LYS A 171 9.31 -11.28 3.34
N VAL A 172 10.56 -11.13 3.81
CA VAL A 172 10.89 -11.05 5.24
C VAL A 172 10.25 -9.80 5.84
N ALA A 173 10.42 -8.62 5.23
CA ALA A 173 9.75 -7.40 5.68
C ALA A 173 8.22 -7.56 5.74
N LEU A 174 7.61 -8.11 4.68
CA LEU A 174 6.18 -8.40 4.65
C LEU A 174 5.75 -9.36 5.76
N ALA A 175 6.46 -10.47 5.96
CA ALA A 175 6.09 -11.47 6.96
C ALA A 175 6.07 -10.86 8.38
N HIS A 176 7.13 -10.10 8.72
CA HIS A 176 7.21 -9.40 10.00
C HIS A 176 6.11 -8.34 10.15
N LEU A 177 5.84 -7.55 9.11
CA LEU A 177 4.76 -6.57 9.14
C LEU A 177 3.40 -7.23 9.34
N VAL A 178 3.09 -8.29 8.60
CA VAL A 178 1.80 -8.99 8.71
C VAL A 178 1.60 -9.57 10.10
N THR A 179 2.63 -10.19 10.69
CA THR A 179 2.58 -10.64 12.09
C THR A 179 2.28 -9.49 13.03
N ARG A 180 2.99 -8.36 12.89
CA ARG A 180 2.74 -7.17 13.73
C ARG A 180 1.33 -6.61 13.55
N LEU A 181 0.83 -6.51 12.33
CA LEU A 181 -0.52 -6.06 12.01
C LEU A 181 -1.58 -6.97 12.63
N GLN A 182 -1.37 -8.30 12.53
CA GLN A 182 -2.25 -9.29 13.15
C GLN A 182 -2.30 -9.13 14.67
N ASP A 183 -1.14 -8.97 15.33
CA ASP A 183 -1.06 -8.73 16.79
C ASP A 183 -1.74 -7.42 17.21
N CYS A 184 -1.77 -6.43 16.32
CA CYS A 184 -2.46 -5.15 16.54
C CYS A 184 -3.95 -5.18 16.16
N GLY A 185 -4.48 -6.33 15.74
CA GLY A 185 -5.89 -6.51 15.42
C GLY A 185 -6.31 -6.04 14.03
N TYR A 186 -5.38 -5.82 13.09
CA TYR A 186 -5.71 -5.53 11.70
C TYR A 186 -6.41 -6.74 11.07
N GLN A 187 -7.41 -6.45 10.25
CA GLN A 187 -8.28 -7.47 9.65
C GLN A 187 -7.98 -7.68 8.17
N LEU A 188 -7.42 -6.67 7.50
CA LEU A 188 -7.30 -6.67 6.05
C LEU A 188 -6.04 -5.96 5.58
N ILE A 189 -5.37 -6.57 4.60
CA ILE A 189 -4.37 -5.92 3.78
C ILE A 189 -4.93 -5.81 2.37
N ASP A 190 -5.08 -4.59 1.84
CA ASP A 190 -5.44 -4.38 0.44
C ASP A 190 -4.19 -4.50 -0.42
N CYS A 191 -4.28 -5.34 -1.44
CA CYS A 191 -3.21 -5.62 -2.41
C CYS A 191 -3.55 -5.11 -3.81
N GLN A 192 -4.69 -4.39 -3.95
CA GLN A 192 -5.21 -3.80 -5.18
C GLN A 192 -5.38 -4.81 -6.33
N VAL A 193 -4.31 -5.05 -7.07
CA VAL A 193 -4.29 -5.85 -8.30
C VAL A 193 -3.56 -7.17 -8.06
N THR A 194 -4.16 -8.24 -8.55
CA THR A 194 -3.63 -9.60 -8.39
C THR A 194 -2.31 -9.78 -9.09
N THR A 195 -1.37 -10.43 -8.40
CA THR A 195 -0.16 -10.97 -9.00
C THR A 195 0.08 -12.39 -8.52
N ALA A 196 0.74 -13.21 -9.34
CA ALA A 196 1.12 -14.57 -8.94
C ALA A 196 1.98 -14.57 -7.66
N HIS A 197 2.79 -13.52 -7.46
CA HIS A 197 3.58 -13.34 -6.25
C HIS A 197 2.70 -13.21 -5.00
N LEU A 198 1.69 -12.33 -5.03
CA LEU A 198 0.78 -12.12 -3.90
C LEU A 198 -0.07 -13.36 -3.60
N LEU A 199 -0.60 -14.03 -4.63
CA LEU A 199 -1.34 -15.28 -4.47
C LEU A 199 -0.49 -16.37 -3.78
N SER A 200 0.80 -16.46 -4.14
CA SER A 200 1.72 -17.41 -3.50
C SER A 200 1.93 -17.14 -2.00
N LEU A 201 1.72 -15.90 -1.56
CA LEU A 201 1.80 -15.45 -0.17
C LEU A 201 0.45 -15.56 0.58
N GLY A 202 -0.59 -16.08 -0.06
CA GLY A 202 -1.91 -16.29 0.54
C GLY A 202 -2.93 -15.17 0.27
N ALA A 203 -2.61 -14.23 -0.63
CA ALA A 203 -3.63 -13.29 -1.11
C ALA A 203 -4.73 -14.03 -1.88
N GLU A 204 -5.92 -13.44 -1.91
CA GLU A 204 -7.08 -13.92 -2.65
C GLU A 204 -7.82 -12.77 -3.31
N GLU A 205 -8.60 -13.10 -4.34
CA GLU A 205 -9.48 -12.16 -5.01
C GLU A 205 -10.87 -12.23 -4.39
N ILE A 206 -11.43 -11.07 -4.06
CA ILE A 206 -12.83 -10.94 -3.63
C ILE A 206 -13.57 -9.96 -4.53
N PRO A 207 -14.88 -10.10 -4.73
CA PRO A 207 -15.67 -9.11 -5.45
C PRO A 207 -15.54 -7.72 -4.81
N ARG A 208 -15.51 -6.66 -5.63
CA ARG A 208 -15.38 -5.27 -5.17
C ARG A 208 -16.41 -4.90 -4.11
N HIS A 209 -17.67 -5.29 -4.29
CA HIS A 209 -18.73 -5.00 -3.32
C HIS A 209 -18.44 -5.59 -1.93
N GLN A 210 -17.86 -6.80 -1.87
CA GLN A 210 -17.47 -7.45 -0.61
C GLN A 210 -16.27 -6.72 0.02
N PHE A 211 -15.32 -6.27 -0.80
CA PHE A 211 -14.21 -5.43 -0.35
C PHE A 211 -14.71 -4.10 0.26
N CYS A 212 -15.60 -3.38 -0.41
CA CYS A 212 -16.19 -2.14 0.10
C CYS A 212 -16.95 -2.36 1.42
N GLN A 213 -17.65 -3.49 1.59
CA GLN A 213 -18.29 -3.86 2.86
C GLN A 213 -17.27 -4.12 3.99
N LEU A 214 -16.13 -4.73 3.68
CA LEU A 214 -15.03 -4.87 4.64
C LEU A 214 -14.45 -3.51 5.02
N LEU A 215 -14.18 -2.64 4.04
CA LEU A 215 -13.64 -1.30 4.30
C LEU A 215 -14.54 -0.46 5.21
N SER A 216 -15.85 -0.44 4.96
CA SER A 216 -16.82 0.31 5.77
C SER A 216 -16.73 -0.06 7.26
N ARG A 217 -16.56 -1.35 7.57
CA ARG A 217 -16.40 -1.83 8.95
C ARG A 217 -15.00 -1.59 9.50
N CYS A 218 -13.98 -1.99 8.75
CA CYS A 218 -12.60 -2.03 9.24
C CYS A 218 -11.94 -0.65 9.30
N CYS A 219 -12.25 0.27 8.39
CA CYS A 219 -11.72 1.64 8.43
C CYS A 219 -12.30 2.46 9.59
N ALA A 220 -13.51 2.12 10.05
CA ALA A 220 -14.15 2.76 11.20
C ALA A 220 -13.70 2.15 12.54
N ALA A 221 -13.11 0.94 12.52
CA ALA A 221 -12.64 0.26 13.71
C ALA A 221 -11.26 0.79 14.15
N THR A 222 -11.03 0.82 15.47
CA THR A 222 -9.71 1.16 16.03
C THR A 222 -8.88 -0.11 16.21
N PRO A 223 -7.59 -0.14 15.79
CA PRO A 223 -6.67 -1.22 16.14
C PRO A 223 -6.54 -1.41 17.65
N ALA A 224 -6.19 -2.62 18.09
CA ALA A 224 -5.94 -2.89 19.51
C ALA A 224 -4.75 -2.09 20.03
N HIS A 225 -3.72 -1.92 19.19
CA HIS A 225 -2.52 -1.15 19.46
C HIS A 225 -2.07 -0.42 18.19
N GLN A 226 -1.30 0.65 18.36
CA GLN A 226 -0.64 1.33 17.25
C GLN A 226 0.57 0.49 16.79
N PRO A 227 0.58 -0.08 15.56
CA PRO A 227 1.66 -0.97 15.11
C PRO A 227 3.03 -0.32 15.16
N TRP A 228 3.06 0.99 14.91
CA TRP A 228 4.27 1.82 14.79
C TRP A 228 4.64 2.58 16.07
N ALA A 229 3.95 2.34 17.20
CA ALA A 229 4.32 2.94 18.47
C ALA A 229 5.73 2.50 18.89
N GLY A 230 6.63 3.47 19.07
CA GLY A 230 8.04 3.24 19.44
C GLY A 230 9.03 3.29 18.27
N ALA A 231 8.55 3.40 17.02
CA ALA A 231 9.37 3.84 15.91
C ALA A 231 9.56 5.36 16.04
N SER A 232 10.72 5.79 16.51
CA SER A 232 11.03 7.22 16.62
C SER A 232 11.07 7.85 15.23
N HIS A 233 10.09 8.71 14.90
CA HIS A 233 10.20 9.61 13.77
C HIS A 233 11.38 10.56 14.02
N PRO A 234 12.41 10.61 13.16
CA PRO A 234 13.33 11.74 13.20
C PRO A 234 12.52 12.98 12.80
N ALA A 235 12.34 13.90 13.75
CA ALA A 235 11.77 15.21 13.48
C ALA A 235 12.63 15.88 12.40
N ILE A 236 12.03 16.14 11.24
CA ILE A 236 12.65 17.01 10.23
C ILE A 236 12.62 18.42 10.82
N GLN A 237 13.78 18.95 11.19
CA GLN A 237 13.92 20.37 11.50
C GLN A 237 13.77 21.20 10.21
N PRO A 238 13.14 22.39 10.30
CA PRO A 238 12.75 23.19 9.15
C PRO A 238 13.93 23.66 8.28
#